data_AF-A0A7S1T9E4-F1
#
_entry.id   AF-A0A7S1T9E4-F1
#
_cell.length_a   1.000
_cell.length_b   1.000
_cell.length_c   1.000
_cell.angle_alpha   90.00
_cell.angle_beta   90.00
_cell.angle_gamma   90.00
#
_symmetry.space_group_name_H-M   'P 1'
#
loop_
_entity.id
_entity.type
_entity.pdbx_description
1 polymer ?
#
loop_
_entity_poly.entity_id
_entity_poly.type
_entity_poly.pdbx_seq_one_letter_code
_entity_poly.pdbx_strand_id
1 'polypeptide(L)'
;PASFDAVAPQSWSSWGADYGTSLHILQLRIALRGLALLRVGGLMAYSTCSFNPVEDEAVVAELLKRCGGAVELVDASRLLPTLRRRSGMSSWTVMDDERTLYPTYADSQAAGVPEARRRQYRPSMWPRHAQPAENQSEEPPPLNRCLRFFPHLQDTGGFFVAILRKTAPLPGPPGRSGKWEERRGVGGVHSAPRVGGDVVEREERVTSSSRDGGDSHSARQAHVRVDDDRIAELQDMFGLRGRRWKQVAKRLFWRCVAT
;
A
#
# COMPACT_ATOMS: atom_id res chain seq x y z
N PRO A 1 -25.11 9.20 -22.10
CA PRO A 1 -23.84 8.52 -22.46
C PRO A 1 -22.69 9.09 -21.63
N ALA A 2 -22.30 8.38 -20.56
CA ALA A 2 -21.14 8.76 -19.78
C ALA A 2 -19.89 8.55 -20.64
N SER A 3 -19.22 9.63 -21.01
CA SER A 3 -17.88 9.58 -21.57
C SER A 3 -16.97 9.00 -20.49
N PHE A 4 -16.41 7.82 -20.77
CA PHE A 4 -15.23 7.37 -20.05
C PHE A 4 -14.11 8.31 -20.45
N ASP A 5 -13.77 9.25 -19.56
CA ASP A 5 -12.51 9.97 -19.68
C ASP A 5 -11.42 8.90 -19.61
N ALA A 6 -10.83 8.62 -20.77
CA ALA A 6 -9.66 7.77 -20.88
C ALA A 6 -8.66 8.24 -19.82
N VAL A 7 -8.08 7.28 -19.09
CA VAL A 7 -7.01 7.55 -18.14
C VAL A 7 -5.94 8.36 -18.86
N ALA A 8 -5.97 9.67 -18.63
CA ALA A 8 -4.89 10.61 -18.76
C ALA A 8 -3.88 10.32 -19.89
N PRO A 9 -4.03 10.86 -21.12
CA PRO A 9 -3.03 10.77 -22.20
C PRO A 9 -1.60 11.14 -21.73
N GLN A 10 -1.50 12.00 -20.72
CA GLN A 10 -0.25 12.39 -20.07
C GLN A 10 0.51 11.24 -19.39
N SER A 11 -0.16 10.14 -19.03
CA SER A 11 0.49 8.97 -18.42
C SER A 11 1.43 8.26 -19.39
N TRP A 12 1.16 8.35 -20.70
CA TRP A 12 1.96 7.73 -21.76
C TRP A 12 3.30 8.42 -21.94
N SER A 13 3.33 9.75 -21.76
CA SER A 13 4.53 10.58 -21.94
C SER A 13 5.57 10.39 -20.83
N SER A 14 5.15 9.88 -19.67
CA SER A 14 6.02 9.66 -18.50
C SER A 14 6.14 8.19 -18.11
N TRP A 15 5.68 7.26 -18.96
CA TRP A 15 5.71 5.84 -18.64
C TRP A 15 7.10 5.24 -18.92
N GLY A 16 7.66 4.58 -17.92
CA GLY A 16 8.91 3.82 -18.00
C GLY A 16 8.87 2.60 -17.07
N ALA A 17 9.58 1.54 -17.45
CA ALA A 17 9.79 0.35 -16.62
C ALA A 17 10.51 0.69 -15.30
N ASP A 18 11.42 1.66 -15.33
CA ASP A 18 12.12 2.13 -14.13
C ASP A 18 11.16 2.84 -13.15
N TYR A 19 10.16 3.55 -13.67
CA TYR A 19 9.14 4.19 -12.82
C TYR A 19 8.38 3.16 -11.99
N GLY A 20 7.84 2.11 -12.62
CA GLY A 20 7.14 1.03 -11.91
C GLY A 20 8.05 0.29 -10.91
N THR A 21 9.30 0.04 -11.30
CA THR A 21 10.31 -0.58 -10.43
C THR A 21 10.59 0.26 -9.19
N SER A 22 10.68 1.59 -9.33
CA SER A 22 10.95 2.50 -8.21
C SER A 22 9.85 2.49 -7.14
N LEU A 23 8.61 2.17 -7.52
CA LEU A 23 7.45 2.15 -6.63
C LEU A 23 7.29 0.86 -5.82
N HIS A 24 7.94 -0.24 -6.23
CA HIS A 24 7.78 -1.56 -5.60
C HIS A 24 7.94 -1.52 -4.07
N ILE A 25 8.98 -0.84 -3.56
CA ILE A 25 9.22 -0.73 -2.11
C ILE A 25 8.16 0.12 -1.41
N LEU A 26 7.67 1.17 -2.06
CA LEU A 26 6.61 2.01 -1.51
C LEU A 26 5.29 1.23 -1.44
N GLN A 27 4.92 0.54 -2.51
CA GLN A 27 3.73 -0.31 -2.59
C GLN A 27 3.76 -1.39 -1.49
N LEU A 28 4.89 -2.10 -1.34
CA LEU A 28 5.07 -3.08 -0.26
C LEU A 28 4.91 -2.46 1.14
N ARG A 29 5.51 -1.30 1.38
CA ARG A 29 5.41 -0.61 2.69
C ARG A 29 3.98 -0.19 3.01
N ILE A 30 3.24 0.29 2.01
CA ILE A 30 1.84 0.67 2.18
C ILE A 30 0.98 -0.57 2.47
N ALA A 31 1.14 -1.63 1.68
CA ALA A 31 0.37 -2.86 1.84
C ALA A 31 0.65 -3.57 3.18
N LEU A 32 1.92 -3.65 3.62
CA LEU A 32 2.27 -4.20 4.94
C LEU A 32 1.63 -3.40 6.08
N ARG A 33 1.59 -2.07 5.98
CA ARG A 33 0.90 -1.22 6.98
C ARG A 33 -0.61 -1.46 6.96
N GLY A 34 -1.20 -1.63 5.78
CA GLY A 34 -2.61 -2.02 5.62
C GLY A 34 -2.91 -3.32 6.36
N LEU A 35 -2.11 -4.37 6.13
CA LEU A 35 -2.23 -5.65 6.82
C LEU A 35 -1.98 -5.55 8.33
N ALA A 36 -1.06 -4.69 8.76
CA ALA A 36 -0.80 -4.47 10.19
C ALA A 36 -2.01 -3.86 10.91
N LEU A 37 -2.71 -2.94 10.26
CA LEU A 37 -3.92 -2.29 10.75
C LEU A 37 -5.17 -3.17 10.59
N LEU A 38 -5.17 -4.15 9.69
CA LEU A 38 -6.29 -5.04 9.49
C LEU A 38 -6.49 -5.96 10.71
N ARG A 39 -7.74 -6.20 11.12
CA ARG A 39 -8.02 -7.22 12.13
C ARG A 39 -7.72 -8.63 11.62
N VAL A 40 -7.48 -9.56 12.53
CA VAL A 40 -7.47 -10.99 12.18
C VAL A 40 -8.87 -11.40 11.70
N GLY A 41 -8.93 -12.16 10.62
CA GLY A 41 -10.14 -12.51 9.86
C GLY A 41 -10.53 -11.46 8.80
N GLY A 42 -9.93 -10.26 8.81
CA GLY A 42 -10.23 -9.21 7.85
C GLY A 42 -9.71 -9.50 6.45
N LEU A 43 -10.34 -8.86 5.45
CA LEU A 43 -9.93 -8.89 4.04
C LEU A 43 -9.30 -7.54 3.63
N MET A 44 -8.21 -7.60 2.87
CA MET A 44 -7.60 -6.45 2.21
C MET A 44 -7.55 -6.72 0.71
N ALA A 45 -8.07 -5.77 -0.07
CA ALA A 45 -7.82 -5.74 -1.50
C ALA A 45 -6.51 -4.97 -1.75
N TYR A 46 -5.58 -5.61 -2.44
CA TYR A 46 -4.44 -4.95 -3.06
C TYR A 46 -4.73 -4.78 -4.56
N SER A 47 -4.60 -3.58 -5.09
CA SER A 47 -4.92 -3.29 -6.49
C SER A 47 -4.02 -2.21 -7.07
N THR A 48 -3.72 -2.33 -8.36
CA THR A 48 -2.95 -1.36 -9.14
C THR A 48 -3.67 -1.11 -10.47
N CYS A 49 -3.35 0.00 -11.13
CA CYS A 49 -3.69 0.25 -12.53
C CYS A 49 -2.49 -0.04 -13.46
N SER A 50 -1.62 -0.99 -13.06
CA SER A 50 -0.47 -1.43 -13.83
C SER A 50 -0.70 -2.85 -14.38
N PHE A 51 0.14 -3.24 -15.34
CA PHE A 51 0.29 -4.63 -15.76
C PHE A 51 1.65 -5.21 -15.38
N ASN A 52 2.54 -4.39 -14.82
CA ASN A 52 3.90 -4.77 -14.53
C ASN A 52 3.91 -5.78 -13.36
N PRO A 53 4.38 -7.02 -13.56
CA PRO A 53 4.43 -8.01 -12.49
C PRO A 53 5.31 -7.59 -11.30
N VAL A 54 6.24 -6.65 -11.48
CA VAL A 54 7.02 -6.05 -10.38
C VAL A 54 6.13 -5.23 -9.43
N GLU A 55 5.11 -4.57 -9.94
CA GLU A 55 4.13 -3.84 -9.13
C GLU A 55 3.01 -4.75 -8.63
N ASP A 56 2.77 -5.88 -9.30
CA ASP A 56 1.62 -6.74 -9.06
C ASP A 56 2.01 -7.98 -8.25
N GLU A 57 2.31 -9.11 -8.92
CA GLU A 57 2.57 -10.39 -8.26
C GLU A 57 3.82 -10.40 -7.41
N ALA A 58 4.86 -9.65 -7.77
CA ALA A 58 6.06 -9.52 -6.95
C ALA A 58 5.73 -8.91 -5.58
N VAL A 59 4.86 -7.89 -5.53
CA VAL A 59 4.39 -7.30 -4.28
C VAL A 59 3.60 -8.33 -3.48
N VAL A 60 2.65 -9.03 -4.11
CA VAL A 60 1.84 -10.07 -3.44
C VAL A 60 2.70 -11.21 -2.89
N ALA A 61 3.65 -11.71 -3.67
CA ALA A 61 4.57 -12.77 -3.26
C ALA A 61 5.39 -12.37 -2.04
N GLU A 62 5.96 -11.16 -2.06
CA GLU A 62 6.76 -10.64 -0.95
C GLU A 62 5.92 -10.33 0.29
N LEU A 63 4.66 -9.92 0.15
CA LEU A 63 3.73 -9.79 1.28
C LEU A 63 3.50 -11.13 1.97
N LEU A 64 3.19 -12.18 1.21
CA LEU A 64 2.97 -13.53 1.74
C LEU A 64 4.21 -14.03 2.48
N LYS A 65 5.39 -13.88 1.86
CA LYS A 65 6.69 -14.24 2.45
C LYS A 65 6.92 -13.53 3.78
N ARG A 66 6.77 -12.19 3.82
CA ARG A 66 7.03 -11.39 5.04
C ARG A 66 6.03 -11.64 6.15
N CYS A 67 4.80 -12.03 5.80
CA CYS A 67 3.76 -12.31 6.79
C CYS A 67 3.87 -13.71 7.40
N GLY A 68 4.77 -14.59 6.91
CA GLY A 68 5.11 -15.85 7.56
C GLY A 68 3.90 -16.75 7.86
N GLY A 69 2.95 -16.83 6.92
CA GLY A 69 1.70 -17.61 7.07
C GLY A 69 0.55 -16.90 7.79
N ALA A 70 0.75 -15.69 8.32
CA ALA A 70 -0.32 -14.90 8.95
C ALA A 70 -1.29 -14.24 7.94
N VAL A 71 -1.01 -14.37 6.64
CA VAL A 71 -1.81 -13.84 5.54
C VAL A 71 -1.91 -14.89 4.44
N GLU A 72 -3.12 -15.10 3.92
CA GLU A 72 -3.38 -15.99 2.79
C GLU A 72 -3.95 -15.21 1.59
N LEU A 73 -3.64 -15.68 0.38
CA LEU A 73 -4.24 -15.18 -0.85
C LEU A 73 -5.55 -15.93 -1.12
N VAL A 74 -6.66 -15.20 -1.08
CA VAL A 74 -8.02 -15.73 -1.25
C VAL A 74 -8.31 -15.93 -2.73
N ASP A 75 -8.88 -17.07 -3.08
CA ASP A 75 -9.38 -17.31 -4.43
C ASP A 75 -10.69 -16.55 -4.68
N ALA A 76 -10.57 -15.43 -5.38
CA ALA A 76 -11.70 -14.60 -5.81
C ALA A 76 -12.18 -14.95 -7.22
N SER A 77 -11.70 -16.04 -7.83
CA SER A 77 -12.00 -16.41 -9.22
C SER A 77 -13.49 -16.59 -9.52
N ARG A 78 -14.25 -17.01 -8.51
CA ARG A 78 -15.70 -17.23 -8.60
C ARG A 78 -16.52 -15.95 -8.34
N LEU A 79 -15.88 -14.90 -7.84
CA LEU A 79 -16.51 -13.60 -7.67
C LEU A 79 -16.56 -12.91 -9.02
N LEU A 80 -17.74 -12.39 -9.39
CA LEU A 80 -17.97 -11.68 -10.66
C LEU A 80 -17.64 -12.55 -11.90
N PRO A 81 -18.33 -13.69 -12.12
CA PRO A 81 -18.03 -14.60 -13.22
C PRO A 81 -18.23 -13.97 -14.61
N THR A 82 -19.01 -12.90 -14.70
CA THR A 82 -19.22 -12.13 -15.93
C THR A 82 -18.04 -11.23 -16.30
N LEU A 83 -17.18 -10.90 -15.33
CA LEU A 83 -16.02 -10.02 -15.53
C LEU A 83 -14.85 -10.83 -16.09
N ARG A 84 -14.59 -10.69 -17.40
CA ARG A 84 -13.49 -11.39 -18.10
C ARG A 84 -12.12 -11.00 -17.53
N ARG A 85 -11.34 -12.00 -17.13
CA ARG A 85 -10.02 -11.82 -16.52
C ARG A 85 -9.01 -12.87 -16.98
N ARG A 86 -7.75 -12.68 -16.59
CA ARG A 86 -6.69 -13.68 -16.62
C ARG A 86 -6.22 -13.98 -15.20
N SER A 87 -5.65 -15.16 -15.01
CA SER A 87 -4.95 -15.52 -13.77
C SER A 87 -3.67 -14.68 -13.62
N GLY A 88 -3.21 -14.51 -12.38
CA GLY A 88 -1.89 -13.94 -12.12
C GLY A 88 -0.75 -14.78 -12.70
N MET A 89 0.40 -14.13 -12.82
CA MET A 89 1.63 -14.69 -13.39
C MET A 89 2.52 -15.29 -12.31
N SER A 90 3.18 -16.41 -12.62
CA SER A 90 4.19 -17.05 -11.76
C SER A 90 5.62 -16.86 -12.29
N SER A 91 5.76 -16.32 -13.50
CA SER A 91 7.04 -16.06 -14.13
C SER A 91 7.04 -14.77 -14.94
N TRP A 92 8.14 -14.02 -14.81
CA TRP A 92 8.40 -12.76 -15.50
C TRP A 92 9.90 -12.44 -15.45
N THR A 93 10.32 -11.49 -16.29
CA THR A 93 11.69 -10.97 -16.32
C THR A 93 11.64 -9.47 -16.06
N VAL A 94 12.55 -8.96 -15.24
CA VAL A 94 12.66 -7.53 -14.95
C VAL A 94 13.43 -6.85 -16.07
N MET A 95 13.01 -5.65 -16.47
CA MET A 95 13.59 -4.89 -17.58
C MET A 95 13.72 -3.42 -17.18
N ASP A 96 14.76 -2.74 -17.67
CA ASP A 96 14.91 -1.27 -17.53
C ASP A 96 14.35 -0.49 -18.74
N ASP A 97 14.38 0.84 -18.65
CA ASP A 97 13.92 1.74 -19.71
C ASP A 97 14.75 1.63 -21.00
N GLU A 98 16.01 1.19 -20.91
CA GLU A 98 16.86 0.91 -22.06
C GLU A 98 16.59 -0.46 -22.71
N ARG A 99 15.57 -1.18 -22.24
CA ARG A 99 15.18 -2.53 -22.69
C ARG A 99 16.22 -3.61 -22.37
N THR A 100 17.07 -3.37 -21.38
CA THR A 100 17.99 -4.38 -20.85
C THR A 100 17.20 -5.34 -19.98
N LEU A 101 17.28 -6.62 -20.30
CA LEU A 101 16.63 -7.67 -19.52
C LEU A 101 17.55 -8.16 -18.40
N TYR A 102 16.98 -8.33 -17.22
CA TYR A 102 17.64 -8.89 -16.04
C TYR A 102 16.89 -10.16 -15.62
N PRO A 103 17.29 -11.35 -16.11
CA PRO A 103 16.64 -12.63 -15.77
C PRO A 103 16.62 -12.91 -14.27
N THR A 104 17.69 -12.54 -13.55
CA THR A 104 17.83 -12.72 -12.10
C THR A 104 18.22 -11.43 -11.40
N TYR A 105 18.07 -11.40 -10.06
CA TYR A 105 18.57 -10.27 -9.27
C TYR A 105 20.09 -10.09 -9.40
N ALA A 106 20.86 -11.18 -9.53
CA ALA A 106 22.31 -11.10 -9.67
C ALA A 106 22.73 -10.35 -10.96
N ASP A 107 21.99 -10.55 -12.06
CA ASP A 107 22.23 -9.85 -13.32
C ASP A 107 22.05 -8.34 -13.16
N SER A 108 21.04 -7.92 -12.39
CA SER A 108 20.78 -6.51 -12.09
C SER A 108 21.88 -5.85 -11.24
N GLN A 109 22.75 -6.65 -10.62
CA GLN A 109 23.84 -6.18 -9.75
C GLN A 109 25.23 -6.28 -10.41
N ALA A 110 25.31 -6.69 -11.68
CA ALA A 110 26.56 -6.82 -12.42
C ALA A 110 27.33 -5.49 -12.52
N ALA A 111 28.66 -5.57 -12.65
CA ALA A 111 29.54 -4.40 -12.66
C ALA A 111 29.25 -3.40 -13.79
N GLY A 112 28.67 -3.88 -14.90
CA GLY A 112 28.26 -3.04 -16.03
C GLY A 112 27.00 -2.20 -15.78
N VAL A 113 26.26 -2.45 -14.69
CA VAL A 113 25.02 -1.72 -14.36
C VAL A 113 25.34 -0.50 -13.50
N PRO A 114 24.89 0.72 -13.90
CA PRO A 114 25.09 1.93 -13.12
C PRO A 114 24.62 1.77 -11.66
N GLU A 115 25.42 2.25 -10.71
CA GLU A 115 25.14 2.07 -9.28
C GLU A 115 23.77 2.61 -8.86
N ALA A 116 23.36 3.74 -9.45
CA ALA A 116 22.04 4.33 -9.20
C ALA A 116 20.88 3.36 -9.53
N ARG A 117 21.02 2.54 -10.58
CA ARG A 117 20.03 1.50 -10.94
C ARG A 117 20.14 0.28 -10.05
N ARG A 118 21.37 -0.18 -9.77
CA ARG A 118 21.60 -1.30 -8.83
C ARG A 118 20.89 -1.09 -7.49
N ARG A 119 20.86 0.16 -6.99
CA ARG A 119 20.19 0.58 -5.75
C ARG A 119 18.65 0.57 -5.81
N GLN A 120 18.04 0.59 -7.00
CA GLN A 120 16.59 0.54 -7.17
C GLN A 120 16.09 -0.90 -7.06
N TYR A 121 16.83 -1.86 -7.61
CA TYR A 121 16.42 -3.26 -7.64
C TYR A 121 16.43 -3.92 -6.26
N ARG A 122 15.46 -4.82 -6.04
CA ARG A 122 15.35 -5.63 -4.83
C ARG A 122 15.12 -7.09 -5.22
N PRO A 123 15.65 -8.06 -4.47
CA PRO A 123 15.41 -9.47 -4.74
C PRO A 123 13.93 -9.83 -4.88
N SER A 124 13.05 -9.15 -4.12
CA SER A 124 11.60 -9.32 -4.12
C SER A 124 10.91 -8.96 -5.44
N MET A 125 11.59 -8.28 -6.37
CA MET A 125 11.05 -7.94 -7.69
C MET A 125 11.06 -9.12 -8.66
N TRP A 126 11.89 -10.14 -8.39
CA TRP A 126 12.00 -11.33 -9.22
C TRP A 126 11.07 -12.43 -8.73
N PRO A 127 10.55 -13.26 -9.65
CA PRO A 127 9.76 -14.42 -9.27
C PRO A 127 10.64 -15.43 -8.54
N ARG A 128 10.03 -16.26 -7.70
CA ARG A 128 10.74 -17.24 -6.86
C ARG A 128 11.72 -18.13 -7.65
N HIS A 129 11.34 -18.61 -8.83
CA HIS A 129 12.20 -19.50 -9.63
C HIS A 129 13.43 -18.79 -10.20
N ALA A 130 13.44 -17.46 -10.23
CA ALA A 130 14.59 -16.63 -10.60
C ALA A 130 15.43 -16.18 -9.38
N GLN A 131 15.09 -16.63 -8.17
CA GLN A 131 15.86 -16.40 -6.95
C GLN A 131 16.80 -17.59 -6.65
N PRO A 132 17.91 -17.38 -5.92
CA PRO A 132 18.82 -18.46 -5.52
C PRO A 132 18.13 -19.59 -4.75
N ALA A 133 18.62 -20.84 -4.87
CA ALA A 133 18.01 -22.05 -4.31
C ALA A 133 17.74 -21.98 -2.78
N GLU A 134 18.60 -21.29 -2.04
CA GLU A 134 18.44 -21.01 -0.60
C GLU A 134 17.16 -20.23 -0.25
N ASN A 135 16.62 -19.46 -1.20
CA ASN A 135 15.36 -18.72 -1.06
C ASN A 135 14.16 -19.48 -1.66
N GLN A 136 14.35 -20.73 -2.10
CA GLN A 136 13.33 -21.56 -2.72
C GLN A 136 12.72 -22.61 -1.77
N SER A 137 12.85 -22.47 -0.45
CA SER A 137 12.25 -23.39 0.53
C SER A 137 10.90 -22.86 1.03
N GLU A 138 9.81 -23.27 0.37
CA GLU A 138 8.38 -23.18 0.76
C GLU A 138 7.52 -23.73 -0.40
N GLU A 139 6.20 -23.88 -0.27
CA GLU A 139 5.33 -24.07 -1.43
C GLU A 139 5.24 -22.77 -2.26
N PRO A 140 5.08 -22.82 -3.60
CA PRO A 140 5.01 -21.60 -4.39
C PRO A 140 3.78 -20.79 -3.99
N PRO A 141 3.89 -19.46 -3.85
CA PRO A 141 2.73 -18.64 -3.56
C PRO A 141 1.69 -18.85 -4.67
N PRO A 142 0.39 -19.00 -4.34
CA PRO A 142 -0.65 -19.34 -5.30
C PRO A 142 -1.08 -18.12 -6.14
N LEU A 143 -0.13 -17.51 -6.85
CA LEU A 143 -0.29 -16.26 -7.61
C LEU A 143 -1.33 -16.37 -8.73
N ASN A 144 -1.67 -17.60 -9.15
CA ASN A 144 -2.77 -17.85 -10.08
C ASN A 144 -4.14 -17.36 -9.56
N ARG A 145 -4.27 -17.12 -8.24
CA ARG A 145 -5.45 -16.52 -7.60
C ARG A 145 -5.55 -15.01 -7.77
N CYS A 146 -4.47 -14.34 -8.19
CA CYS A 146 -4.54 -12.93 -8.55
C CYS A 146 -5.35 -12.74 -9.84
N LEU A 147 -5.96 -11.56 -9.99
CA LEU A 147 -6.88 -11.26 -11.07
C LEU A 147 -6.28 -10.14 -11.94
N ARG A 148 -6.05 -10.44 -13.22
CA ARG A 148 -5.60 -9.47 -14.23
C ARG A 148 -6.74 -9.11 -15.15
N PHE A 149 -7.05 -7.82 -15.26
CA PHE A 149 -8.09 -7.28 -16.13
C PHE A 149 -7.43 -6.50 -17.26
N PHE A 150 -7.53 -7.02 -18.47
CA PHE A 150 -6.94 -6.40 -19.64
C PHE A 150 -8.00 -5.67 -20.47
N PRO A 151 -7.71 -4.46 -20.99
CA PRO A 151 -8.66 -3.67 -21.76
C PRO A 151 -9.27 -4.43 -22.94
N HIS A 152 -8.45 -5.16 -23.69
CA HIS A 152 -8.87 -5.91 -24.87
C HIS A 152 -9.84 -7.08 -24.55
N LEU A 153 -10.05 -7.42 -23.28
CA LEU A 153 -11.00 -8.49 -22.92
C LEU A 153 -12.45 -8.00 -22.88
N GLN A 154 -12.71 -6.74 -22.57
CA GLN A 154 -14.08 -6.28 -22.34
C GLN A 154 -14.25 -4.75 -22.45
N ASP A 155 -13.34 -4.06 -23.14
CA ASP A 155 -13.39 -2.61 -23.38
C ASP A 155 -13.46 -1.78 -22.09
N THR A 156 -12.64 -2.17 -21.10
CA THR A 156 -12.52 -1.49 -19.81
C THR A 156 -11.12 -0.92 -19.61
N GLY A 157 -10.93 -0.14 -18.54
CA GLY A 157 -9.59 0.14 -18.02
C GLY A 157 -8.85 -1.15 -17.63
N GLY A 158 -7.52 -1.06 -17.63
CA GLY A 158 -6.63 -2.13 -17.19
C GLY A 158 -6.33 -2.04 -15.70
N PHE A 159 -6.42 -3.15 -14.97
CA PHE A 159 -6.09 -3.18 -13.55
C PHE A 159 -5.76 -4.58 -13.04
N PHE A 160 -5.12 -4.61 -11.88
CA PHE A 160 -4.77 -5.82 -11.13
C PHE A 160 -5.47 -5.84 -9.78
N VAL A 161 -5.89 -7.01 -9.31
CA VAL A 161 -6.46 -7.21 -7.97
C VAL A 161 -5.95 -8.51 -7.34
N ALA A 162 -5.58 -8.42 -6.06
CA ALA A 162 -5.34 -9.55 -5.18
C ALA A 162 -6.12 -9.37 -3.86
N ILE A 163 -6.80 -10.42 -3.42
CA ILE A 163 -7.57 -10.41 -2.16
C ILE A 163 -6.81 -11.18 -1.10
N LEU A 164 -6.39 -10.48 -0.04
CA LEU A 164 -5.58 -11.02 1.04
C LEU A 164 -6.42 -11.14 2.31
N ARG A 165 -6.41 -12.29 2.98
CA ARG A 165 -7.03 -12.48 4.29
C ARG A 165 -5.95 -12.57 5.36
N LYS A 166 -6.06 -11.77 6.41
CA LYS A 166 -5.20 -11.90 7.59
C LYS A 166 -5.73 -13.01 8.49
N THR A 167 -5.02 -14.13 8.60
CA THR A 167 -5.44 -15.32 9.33
C THR A 167 -4.89 -15.36 10.76
N ALA A 168 -3.80 -14.64 11.03
CA ALA A 168 -3.19 -14.54 12.36
C ALA A 168 -2.59 -13.14 12.60
N PRO A 169 -2.19 -12.80 13.85
CA PRO A 169 -1.37 -11.62 14.10
C PRO A 169 -0.10 -11.66 13.25
N LEU A 170 0.29 -10.52 12.66
CA LEU A 170 1.52 -10.47 11.87
C LEU A 170 2.73 -10.70 12.78
N PRO A 171 3.81 -11.34 12.29
CA PRO A 171 5.07 -11.37 13.01
C PRO A 171 5.49 -9.93 13.30
N GLY A 172 5.68 -9.61 14.58
CA GLY A 172 6.14 -8.28 14.99
C GLY A 172 7.48 -7.94 14.33
N PRO A 173 7.88 -6.66 14.30
CA PRO A 173 9.25 -6.33 13.92
C PRO A 173 10.21 -7.19 14.76
N PRO A 174 11.31 -7.73 14.20
CA PRO A 174 12.25 -8.55 14.94
C PRO A 174 12.59 -7.83 16.24
N GLY A 175 12.25 -8.47 17.36
CA GLY A 175 12.25 -7.81 18.65
C GLY A 175 13.62 -7.22 18.93
N ARG A 176 13.66 -5.92 19.24
CA ARG A 176 14.83 -5.33 19.90
C ARG A 176 14.90 -6.03 21.27
N SER A 177 15.80 -7.00 21.41
CA SER A 177 16.04 -7.70 22.66
C SER A 177 16.62 -6.71 23.68
N GLY A 178 15.74 -6.01 24.38
CA GLY A 178 16.06 -5.19 25.54
C GLY A 178 15.03 -5.51 26.59
N LYS A 179 15.43 -6.26 27.62
CA LYS A 179 14.66 -6.49 28.83
C LYS A 179 14.12 -5.14 29.33
N TRP A 180 12.83 -4.91 29.20
CA TRP A 180 12.15 -3.93 30.04
C TRP A 180 11.68 -4.70 31.27
N GLU A 181 12.57 -4.79 32.25
CA GLU A 181 12.24 -5.31 33.58
C GLU A 181 11.22 -4.39 34.24
N GLU A 182 10.09 -5.01 34.60
CA GLU A 182 9.04 -4.44 35.42
C GLU A 182 9.61 -4.10 36.81
N ARG A 183 9.78 -2.80 37.11
CA ARG A 183 9.92 -2.33 38.49
C ARG A 183 8.73 -1.44 38.83
N ARG A 184 7.70 -2.07 39.39
CA ARG A 184 6.71 -1.37 40.22
C ARG A 184 7.30 -1.18 41.62
N GLY A 185 7.38 0.08 42.05
CA GLY A 185 7.35 0.54 43.44
C GLY A 185 8.62 0.36 44.29
N VAL A 186 9.22 1.45 44.77
CA VAL A 186 9.10 2.02 46.14
C VAL A 186 9.80 3.40 46.13
N GLY A 187 9.31 4.33 46.94
CA GLY A 187 9.50 5.78 46.85
C GLY A 187 10.93 6.34 47.03
N GLY A 188 11.04 7.64 46.75
CA GLY A 188 12.25 8.43 46.96
C GLY A 188 12.19 9.75 46.19
N VAL A 189 11.84 10.82 46.88
CA VAL A 189 11.80 12.22 46.40
C VAL A 189 13.20 12.66 46.01
N HIS A 190 13.43 13.11 44.76
CA HIS A 190 14.41 14.17 44.47
C HIS A 190 14.01 14.93 43.19
N SER A 191 13.88 16.24 43.35
CA SER A 191 13.48 17.25 42.38
C SER A 191 14.51 17.49 41.27
N ALA A 192 14.04 17.70 40.04
CA ALA A 192 14.80 18.26 38.93
C ALA A 192 14.17 19.60 38.47
N PRO A 193 14.98 20.54 37.97
CA PRO A 193 14.71 21.98 38.05
C PRO A 193 13.72 22.49 37.01
N ARG A 194 12.96 23.52 37.41
CA ARG A 194 12.11 24.32 36.53
C ARG A 194 12.99 25.25 35.69
N VAL A 195 12.78 25.25 34.38
CA VAL A 195 13.05 26.42 33.53
C VAL A 195 11.77 26.68 32.76
N GLY A 196 11.15 27.81 33.07
CA GLY A 196 9.92 28.29 32.46
C GLY A 196 10.17 28.95 31.11
N GLY A 197 9.07 29.12 30.38
CA GLY A 197 9.01 29.82 29.11
C GLY A 197 7.58 29.67 28.58
N ASP A 198 6.71 30.58 29.03
CA ASP A 198 5.32 30.68 28.61
C ASP A 198 5.21 30.92 27.10
N VAL A 199 4.40 30.11 26.41
CA VAL A 199 3.80 30.51 25.13
C VAL A 199 2.30 30.27 25.22
N VAL A 200 1.60 31.39 25.26
CA VAL A 200 0.16 31.57 25.38
C VAL A 200 -0.56 30.96 24.18
N GLU A 201 -1.54 30.08 24.44
CA GLU A 201 -2.51 29.60 23.47
C GLU A 201 -3.39 30.78 23.00
N ARG A 202 -3.50 30.98 21.68
CA ARG A 202 -4.46 31.91 21.08
C ARG A 202 -5.35 31.14 20.10
N GLU A 203 -6.57 30.87 20.53
CA GLU A 203 -7.66 30.42 19.66
C GLU A 203 -8.08 31.58 18.74
N GLU A 204 -7.88 31.45 17.42
CA GLU A 204 -8.49 32.35 16.45
C GLU A 204 -9.74 31.72 15.83
N ARG A 205 -10.87 32.30 16.23
CA ARG A 205 -12.21 32.14 15.67
C ARG A 205 -12.31 33.04 14.43
N VAL A 206 -12.32 32.46 13.23
CA VAL A 206 -12.54 33.22 11.99
C VAL A 206 -14.05 33.33 11.73
N THR A 207 -14.55 34.56 11.86
CA THR A 207 -15.89 34.99 11.45
C THR A 207 -15.91 35.34 9.96
N SER A 208 -17.01 34.99 9.29
CA SER A 208 -17.30 35.31 7.89
C SER A 208 -17.53 36.80 7.67
N SER A 209 -16.90 37.39 6.65
CA SER A 209 -17.40 38.62 6.02
C SER A 209 -17.25 38.54 4.49
N SER A 210 -18.35 38.87 3.82
CA SER A 210 -18.50 38.91 2.37
C SER A 210 -17.78 40.13 1.78
N ARG A 211 -17.18 39.97 0.60
CA ARG A 211 -17.04 41.00 -0.45
C ARG A 211 -16.63 40.37 -1.79
N ASP A 212 -17.04 41.07 -2.82
CA ASP A 212 -17.28 40.67 -4.21
C ASP A 212 -16.04 40.48 -5.11
N GLY A 213 -16.22 39.70 -6.18
CA GLY A 213 -15.56 39.89 -7.49
C GLY A 213 -14.23 39.17 -7.78
N GLY A 214 -14.27 38.15 -8.65
CA GLY A 214 -13.09 37.66 -9.37
C GLY A 214 -13.17 36.20 -9.81
N ASP A 215 -13.60 35.98 -11.06
CA ASP A 215 -13.68 34.66 -11.71
C ASP A 215 -12.32 33.94 -11.77
N SER A 216 -12.25 32.78 -11.13
CA SER A 216 -11.29 31.73 -11.46
C SER A 216 -11.95 30.39 -11.14
N HIS A 217 -12.06 29.51 -12.15
CA HIS A 217 -12.55 28.14 -12.00
C HIS A 217 -11.56 27.31 -11.17
N SER A 218 -11.56 27.53 -9.85
CA SER A 218 -11.02 26.61 -8.87
C SER A 218 -12.17 25.73 -8.40
N ALA A 219 -12.20 24.48 -8.85
CA ALA A 219 -13.16 23.49 -8.36
C ALA A 219 -13.01 23.39 -6.83
N ARG A 220 -13.99 23.92 -6.08
CA ARG A 220 -14.02 23.87 -4.62
C ARG A 220 -14.02 22.41 -4.19
N GLN A 221 -12.90 21.94 -3.63
CA GLN A 221 -12.83 20.61 -3.02
C GLN A 221 -13.72 20.60 -1.77
N ALA A 222 -14.84 19.90 -1.85
CA ALA A 222 -15.70 19.66 -0.71
C ALA A 222 -15.19 18.44 0.06
N HIS A 223 -14.83 18.64 1.33
CA HIS A 223 -14.53 17.57 2.26
C HIS A 223 -15.81 17.21 3.02
N VAL A 224 -16.38 16.03 2.75
CA VAL A 224 -17.58 15.54 3.45
C VAL A 224 -17.12 14.67 4.60
N ARG A 225 -17.64 14.89 5.81
CA ARG A 225 -17.29 14.03 6.96
C ARG A 225 -17.81 12.61 6.70
N VAL A 226 -17.02 11.60 7.06
CA VAL A 226 -17.46 10.20 6.98
C VAL A 226 -18.55 9.97 8.05
N ASP A 227 -19.67 9.36 7.66
CA ASP A 227 -20.80 9.08 8.55
C ASP A 227 -20.37 8.19 9.74
N ASP A 228 -21.00 8.40 10.90
CA ASP A 228 -20.61 7.72 12.15
C ASP A 228 -20.79 6.18 12.05
N ASP A 229 -21.78 5.68 11.30
CA ASP A 229 -21.96 4.25 11.03
C ASP A 229 -20.80 3.67 10.22
N ARG A 230 -20.27 4.43 9.25
CA ARG A 230 -19.08 4.03 8.49
C ARG A 230 -17.80 4.17 9.29
N ILE A 231 -17.72 5.15 10.19
CA ILE A 231 -16.65 5.21 11.18
C ILE A 231 -16.68 3.94 12.05
N ALA A 232 -17.84 3.50 12.52
CA ALA A 232 -17.96 2.27 13.31
C ALA A 232 -17.58 1.01 12.51
N GLU A 233 -17.99 0.92 11.24
CA GLU A 233 -17.60 -0.17 10.34
C GLU A 233 -16.08 -0.19 10.09
N LEU A 234 -15.47 0.96 9.80
CA LEU A 234 -14.01 1.09 9.66
C LEU A 234 -13.30 0.74 10.97
N GLN A 235 -13.88 1.11 12.12
CA GLN A 235 -13.34 0.78 13.43
C GLN A 235 -13.31 -0.75 13.65
N ASP A 236 -14.40 -1.44 13.31
CA ASP A 236 -14.48 -2.90 13.39
C ASP A 236 -13.52 -3.56 12.39
N MET A 237 -13.48 -3.07 11.15
CA MET A 237 -12.63 -3.57 10.08
C MET A 237 -11.13 -3.48 10.41
N PHE A 238 -10.69 -2.38 11.02
CA PHE A 238 -9.29 -2.19 11.44
C PHE A 238 -9.03 -2.62 12.90
N GLY A 239 -10.04 -3.09 13.63
CA GLY A 239 -9.90 -3.52 15.03
C GLY A 239 -9.34 -2.45 15.98
N LEU A 240 -9.47 -1.17 15.64
CA LEU A 240 -8.85 -0.07 16.38
C LEU A 240 -9.71 0.30 17.60
N ARG A 241 -9.12 0.35 18.79
CA ARG A 241 -9.82 0.70 20.05
C ARG A 241 -9.11 1.83 20.82
N GLY A 242 -9.88 2.54 21.64
CA GLY A 242 -9.34 3.51 22.61
C GLY A 242 -9.08 4.92 22.07
N ARG A 243 -8.31 5.71 22.82
CA ARG A 243 -8.09 7.16 22.58
C ARG A 243 -7.46 7.46 21.20
N ARG A 244 -6.66 6.54 20.67
CA ARG A 244 -5.94 6.69 19.40
C ARG A 244 -6.89 6.65 18.19
N TRP A 245 -7.93 5.82 18.21
CA TRP A 245 -8.98 5.81 17.19
C TRP A 245 -9.80 7.10 17.19
N LYS A 246 -10.18 7.59 18.37
CA LYS A 246 -10.97 8.84 18.50
C LYS A 246 -10.26 10.05 17.86
N GLN A 247 -8.93 10.07 17.82
CA GLN A 247 -8.16 11.13 17.14
C GLN A 247 -8.13 10.95 15.62
N VAL A 248 -8.03 9.70 15.13
CA VAL A 248 -8.04 9.38 13.69
C VAL A 248 -9.42 9.59 13.09
N ALA A 249 -10.48 9.09 13.73
CA ALA A 249 -11.87 9.23 13.29
C ALA A 249 -12.28 10.70 13.11
N LYS A 250 -11.81 11.59 13.99
CA LYS A 250 -12.07 13.05 13.89
C LYS A 250 -11.46 13.71 12.64
N ARG A 251 -10.53 13.04 11.96
CA ARG A 251 -9.80 13.54 10.80
C ARG A 251 -10.15 12.80 9.50
N LEU A 252 -11.11 11.87 9.53
CA LEU A 252 -11.57 11.15 8.34
C LEU A 252 -12.62 11.98 7.59
N PHE A 253 -12.28 12.36 6.35
CA PHE A 253 -13.18 13.06 5.44
C PHE A 253 -13.14 12.38 4.08
N TRP A 254 -14.29 12.22 3.45
CA TRP A 254 -14.42 11.92 2.04
C TRP A 254 -13.91 13.11 1.23
N ARG A 255 -13.10 12.81 0.21
CA ARG A 255 -12.73 13.78 -0.81
C ARG A 255 -13.73 13.65 -1.94
N CYS A 256 -14.71 14.54 -2.01
CA CYS A 256 -15.59 14.63 -3.16
C CYS A 256 -14.93 15.55 -4.19
N VAL A 257 -14.61 15.00 -5.36
CA VAL A 257 -14.31 15.82 -6.55
C VAL A 257 -15.67 16.18 -7.15
N ALA A 258 -16.07 17.45 -7.07
CA ALA A 258 -17.25 17.92 -7.77
C ALA A 258 -16.95 17.91 -9.28
N THR A 259 -17.74 17.16 -10.04
CA THR A 259 -17.82 17.25 -11.51
C THR A 259 -18.60 18.49 -11.90
#